data_AF-A0A2K6ULP9-F1
#
_entry.id   AF-A0A2K6ULP9-F1
#
_cell.length_a   1.000
_cell.length_b   1.000
_cell.length_c   1.000
_cell.angle_alpha   90.00
_cell.angle_beta   90.00
_cell.angle_gamma   90.00
#
_symmetry.space_group_name_H-M   'P 1'
#
loop_
_entity.id
_entity.type
_entity.pdbx_description
1 polymer ?
#
loop_
_entity_poly.entity_id
_entity_poly.type
_entity_poly.pdbx_seq_one_letter_code
_entity_poly.pdbx_strand_id
1 'polypeptide(L)'
;MASGGSGGVSVPALWSEVNRYGQNGDFTRALKTVNKNSLSFEKAYCEYRLNRIENALKTIENSTQQTDKLKELYGQVLYRLERYDECLAVYRDLVRNSQDDYDEERKTNLSAVVAAQSNWEKVVPENLGFQEGTHELCYNTACALIGQGQLNHAMKILQKAEGWKFVKRICKYNVHITL
;
A
#
# COMPACT_ATOMS: atom_id res chain seq x y z
N MET A 1 -9.15 -44.40 -21.26
CA MET A 1 -8.07 -43.57 -20.70
C MET A 1 -7.91 -42.34 -21.59
N ALA A 2 -8.16 -41.15 -21.05
CA ALA A 2 -7.81 -39.88 -21.68
C ALA A 2 -7.58 -38.86 -20.54
N SER A 3 -6.39 -38.88 -19.97
CA SER A 3 -5.91 -37.87 -19.04
C SER A 3 -5.55 -36.62 -19.85
N GLY A 4 -6.50 -35.70 -19.97
CA GLY A 4 -6.25 -34.37 -20.51
C GLY A 4 -5.41 -33.58 -19.51
N GLY A 5 -4.11 -33.47 -19.77
CA GLY A 5 -3.19 -32.68 -18.97
C GLY A 5 -3.61 -31.22 -18.97
N SER A 6 -4.11 -30.75 -17.82
CA SER A 6 -4.23 -29.33 -17.51
C SER A 6 -2.81 -28.76 -17.44
N GLY A 7 -2.34 -28.20 -18.56
CA GLY A 7 -1.12 -27.40 -18.61
C GLY A 7 -1.30 -26.15 -17.77
N GLY A 8 -1.11 -26.28 -16.46
CA GLY A 8 -1.16 -25.16 -15.53
C GLY A 8 -0.08 -24.16 -15.92
N VAL A 9 -0.49 -22.95 -16.26
CA VAL A 9 0.45 -21.86 -16.51
C VAL A 9 1.16 -21.58 -15.18
N SER A 10 2.50 -21.59 -15.18
CA SER A 10 3.26 -21.35 -13.95
C SER A 10 2.97 -19.95 -13.37
N VAL A 11 2.96 -19.82 -12.04
CA VAL A 11 2.73 -18.55 -11.33
C VAL A 11 3.66 -17.42 -11.85
N PRO A 12 4.97 -17.64 -12.09
CA PRO A 12 5.82 -16.59 -12.64
C PRO A 12 5.39 -16.11 -14.03
N ALA A 13 4.96 -17.02 -14.91
CA ALA A 13 4.48 -16.66 -16.25
C ALA A 13 3.17 -15.85 -16.19
N LEU A 14 2.28 -16.18 -15.26
CA LEU A 14 1.06 -15.40 -14.99
C LEU A 14 1.38 -14.03 -14.43
N TRP A 15 2.35 -13.90 -13.53
CA TRP A 15 2.80 -12.62 -13.01
C TRP A 15 3.38 -11.73 -14.10
N SER A 16 4.22 -12.28 -14.99
CA SER A 16 4.72 -11.56 -16.18
C SER A 16 3.58 -11.09 -17.08
N GLU A 17 2.53 -11.89 -17.23
CA GLU A 17 1.37 -11.53 -18.03
C GLU A 17 0.49 -10.45 -17.39
N VAL A 18 0.26 -10.52 -16.07
CA VAL A 18 -0.41 -9.47 -15.29
C VAL A 18 0.37 -8.16 -15.43
N ASN A 19 1.69 -8.19 -15.29
CA ASN A 19 2.54 -7.01 -15.47
C ASN A 19 2.45 -6.44 -16.89
N ARG A 20 2.47 -7.30 -17.91
CA ARG A 20 2.32 -6.89 -19.32
C ARG A 20 0.98 -6.20 -19.56
N TYR A 21 -0.11 -6.76 -19.05
CA TYR A 21 -1.42 -6.12 -19.14
C TYR A 21 -1.47 -4.81 -18.35
N GLY A 22 -0.82 -4.77 -17.19
CA GLY A 22 -0.73 -3.57 -16.36
C GLY A 22 0.01 -2.41 -17.01
N GLN A 23 1.08 -2.68 -17.77
CA GLN A 23 1.79 -1.67 -18.57
C GLN A 23 0.88 -1.02 -19.63
N ASN A 24 -0.09 -1.78 -20.14
CA ASN A 24 -1.07 -1.31 -21.11
C ASN A 24 -2.36 -0.77 -20.45
N GLY A 25 -2.43 -0.74 -19.11
CA GLY A 25 -3.63 -0.35 -18.34
C GLY A 25 -4.80 -1.34 -18.42
N ASP A 26 -4.63 -2.50 -19.06
CA ASP A 26 -5.70 -3.46 -19.35
C ASP A 26 -5.82 -4.56 -18.27
N PHE A 27 -6.06 -4.13 -17.04
CA PHE A 27 -6.24 -5.05 -15.90
C PHE A 27 -7.50 -5.93 -16.02
N THR A 28 -8.45 -5.57 -16.89
CA THR A 28 -9.66 -6.38 -17.12
C THR A 28 -9.32 -7.70 -17.82
N ARG A 29 -8.41 -7.68 -18.80
CA ARG A 29 -7.93 -8.92 -19.44
C ARG A 29 -7.08 -9.74 -18.48
N ALA A 30 -6.20 -9.10 -17.71
CA ALA A 30 -5.41 -9.77 -16.67
C ALA A 30 -6.30 -10.55 -15.69
N LEU A 31 -7.35 -9.90 -15.16
CA LEU A 31 -8.28 -10.52 -14.21
C LEU A 31 -8.97 -11.77 -14.77
N LYS A 32 -9.34 -11.76 -16.07
CA LYS A 32 -9.94 -12.94 -16.72
C LYS A 32 -8.98 -14.13 -16.79
N THR A 33 -7.69 -13.88 -16.97
CA THR A 33 -6.65 -14.91 -17.01
C THR A 33 -6.36 -15.45 -15.60
N VAL A 34 -6.28 -14.58 -14.60
CA VAL A 34 -6.00 -14.97 -13.21
C VAL A 34 -7.15 -15.78 -12.60
N ASN A 35 -8.40 -15.41 -12.88
CA ASN A 35 -9.58 -16.14 -12.38
C ASN A 35 -9.60 -17.64 -12.77
N LYS A 36 -8.86 -18.03 -13.82
CA LYS A 36 -8.75 -19.44 -14.25
C LYS A 36 -7.73 -20.25 -13.43
N ASN A 37 -6.83 -19.59 -12.70
CA ASN A 37 -5.68 -20.22 -12.06
C ASN A 37 -5.70 -20.13 -10.51
N SER A 38 -6.79 -19.62 -9.92
CA SER A 38 -7.01 -19.54 -8.46
C SER A 38 -5.87 -18.88 -7.68
N LEU A 39 -5.28 -17.80 -8.21
CA LEU A 39 -4.23 -17.06 -7.53
C LEU A 39 -4.80 -15.83 -6.82
N SER A 40 -4.87 -15.88 -5.49
CA SER A 40 -5.53 -14.85 -4.67
C SER A 40 -4.85 -13.48 -4.78
N PHE A 41 -3.51 -13.45 -4.74
CA PHE A 41 -2.75 -12.19 -4.80
C PHE A 41 -2.96 -11.46 -6.12
N GLU A 42 -2.70 -12.11 -7.25
CA GLU A 42 -2.80 -11.50 -8.58
C GLU A 42 -4.23 -11.04 -8.88
N LYS A 43 -5.23 -11.79 -8.41
CA LYS A 43 -6.63 -11.44 -8.57
C LYS A 43 -6.95 -10.18 -7.78
N ALA A 44 -6.62 -10.16 -6.48
CA ALA A 44 -6.82 -9.00 -5.62
C ALA A 44 -6.08 -7.78 -6.15
N TYR A 45 -4.86 -7.96 -6.67
CA TYR A 45 -4.07 -6.89 -7.25
C TYR A 45 -4.76 -6.30 -8.49
N CYS A 46 -5.27 -7.14 -9.40
CA CYS A 46 -6.03 -6.67 -10.56
C CYS A 46 -7.30 -5.91 -10.14
N GLU A 47 -8.03 -6.42 -9.14
CA GLU A 47 -9.23 -5.77 -8.60
C GLU A 47 -8.90 -4.40 -7.99
N TYR A 48 -7.82 -4.32 -7.19
CA TYR A 48 -7.31 -3.09 -6.61
C TYR A 48 -6.94 -2.06 -7.68
N ARG A 49 -6.17 -2.47 -8.71
CA ARG A 49 -5.76 -1.61 -9.82
C ARG A 49 -6.93 -1.14 -10.69
N LEU A 50 -8.04 -1.88 -10.71
CA LEU A 50 -9.30 -1.50 -11.35
C LEU A 50 -10.20 -0.64 -10.45
N ASN A 51 -9.70 -0.20 -9.29
CA ASN A 51 -10.46 0.55 -8.29
C ASN A 51 -11.70 -0.21 -7.73
N ARG A 52 -11.66 -1.54 -7.73
CA ARG A 52 -12.71 -2.41 -7.17
C ARG A 52 -12.30 -2.84 -5.76
N ILE A 53 -12.19 -1.87 -4.86
CA ILE A 53 -11.51 -2.01 -3.57
C ILE A 53 -12.17 -3.07 -2.68
N GLU A 54 -13.51 -3.13 -2.66
CA GLU A 54 -14.27 -4.11 -1.88
C GLU A 54 -14.14 -5.53 -2.44
N ASN A 55 -13.95 -5.68 -3.76
CA ASN A 55 -13.70 -6.98 -4.36
C ASN A 55 -12.28 -7.46 -4.02
N ALA A 56 -11.30 -6.56 -4.08
CA ALA A 56 -9.93 -6.87 -3.67
C ALA A 56 -9.90 -7.32 -2.20
N LEU A 57 -10.61 -6.61 -1.31
CA LEU A 57 -10.76 -7.00 0.10
C LEU A 57 -11.31 -8.43 0.23
N LYS A 58 -12.45 -8.72 -0.41
CA LYS A 58 -13.07 -10.06 -0.37
C LYS A 58 -12.14 -11.14 -0.90
N THR A 59 -11.39 -10.87 -1.97
CA THR A 59 -10.44 -11.83 -2.53
C THR A 59 -9.31 -12.12 -1.54
N ILE A 60 -8.79 -11.10 -0.86
CA ILE A 60 -7.74 -11.23 0.16
C ILE A 60 -8.25 -12.03 1.36
N GLU A 61 -9.42 -11.68 1.91
CA GLU A 61 -9.99 -12.34 3.10
C GLU A 61 -10.33 -13.83 2.87
N ASN A 62 -10.66 -14.20 1.62
CA ASN A 62 -10.92 -15.59 1.24
C ASN A 62 -9.64 -16.36 0.85
N SER A 63 -8.47 -15.71 0.88
CA SER A 63 -7.21 -16.35 0.53
C SER A 63 -6.70 -17.24 1.68
N THR A 64 -6.31 -18.47 1.36
CA THR A 64 -5.59 -19.34 2.30
C THR A 64 -4.09 -19.02 2.38
N GLN A 65 -3.57 -18.25 1.43
CA GLN A 65 -2.17 -17.80 1.40
C GLN A 65 -2.02 -16.55 2.27
N GLN A 66 -0.94 -16.48 3.06
CA GLN A 66 -0.65 -15.36 3.98
C GLN A 66 0.78 -14.87 3.74
N THR A 67 1.10 -14.50 2.50
CA THR A 67 2.42 -13.96 2.14
C THR A 67 2.52 -12.47 2.50
N ASP A 68 3.73 -11.99 2.72
CA ASP A 68 3.97 -10.56 3.03
C ASP A 68 3.43 -9.65 1.92
N LYS A 69 3.58 -10.04 0.65
CA LYS A 69 3.00 -9.30 -0.50
C LYS A 69 1.48 -9.18 -0.42
N LEU A 70 0.79 -10.25 0.02
CA LEU A 70 -0.66 -10.21 0.16
C LEU A 70 -1.07 -9.33 1.35
N LYS A 71 -0.32 -9.40 2.47
CA LYS A 71 -0.52 -8.52 3.63
C LYS A 71 -0.26 -7.05 3.28
N GLU A 72 0.76 -6.75 2.49
CA GLU A 72 1.02 -5.38 2.01
C GLU A 72 -0.15 -4.85 1.18
N LEU A 73 -0.65 -5.65 0.22
CA LEU A 73 -1.84 -5.29 -0.55
C LEU A 73 -3.09 -5.14 0.34
N TYR A 74 -3.22 -5.97 1.37
CA TYR A 74 -4.28 -5.84 2.37
C TYR A 74 -4.21 -4.50 3.11
N GLY A 75 -3.04 -4.10 3.57
CA GLY A 75 -2.79 -2.78 4.17
C GLY A 75 -3.19 -1.64 3.22
N GLN A 76 -2.79 -1.71 1.95
CA GLN A 76 -3.17 -0.73 0.93
C GLN A 76 -4.69 -0.67 0.71
N VAL A 77 -5.37 -1.82 0.66
CA VAL A 77 -6.83 -1.91 0.53
C VAL A 77 -7.53 -1.28 1.74
N LEU A 78 -7.09 -1.62 2.96
CA LEU A 78 -7.64 -1.04 4.19
C LEU A 78 -7.50 0.48 4.24
N TYR A 79 -6.33 1.00 3.84
CA TYR A 79 -6.11 2.44 3.74
C TYR A 79 -7.08 3.12 2.76
N ARG A 80 -7.32 2.50 1.60
CA ARG A 80 -8.27 3.02 0.59
C ARG A 80 -9.74 2.96 1.05
N LEU A 81 -10.05 2.11 2.02
CA LEU A 81 -11.34 2.02 2.69
C LEU A 81 -11.40 2.89 3.95
N GLU A 82 -10.36 3.68 4.23
CA GLU A 82 -10.25 4.54 5.41
C GLU A 82 -10.33 3.75 6.74
N ARG A 83 -10.02 2.45 6.71
CA ARG A 83 -9.95 1.57 7.89
C ARG A 83 -8.56 1.66 8.51
N TYR A 84 -8.22 2.84 9.03
CA TYR A 84 -6.84 3.18 9.37
C TYR A 84 -6.29 2.40 10.57
N ASP A 85 -7.11 2.10 11.58
CA ASP A 85 -6.68 1.27 12.73
C ASP A 85 -6.21 -0.14 12.31
N GLU A 86 -6.97 -0.78 11.42
CA GLU A 86 -6.62 -2.11 10.91
C GLU A 86 -5.41 -2.03 9.98
N CYS A 87 -5.34 -0.98 9.15
CA CYS A 87 -4.20 -0.73 8.29
C CYS A 87 -2.90 -0.55 9.11
N LEU A 88 -2.98 0.18 10.22
CA LEU A 88 -1.88 0.41 11.14
C LEU A 88 -1.37 -0.91 11.73
N ALA A 89 -2.29 -1.78 12.17
CA ALA A 89 -1.94 -3.09 12.71
C ALA A 89 -1.19 -3.95 11.69
N VAL A 90 -1.65 -3.97 10.43
CA VAL A 90 -1.01 -4.71 9.34
C VAL A 90 0.40 -4.21 9.05
N TYR A 91 0.58 -2.89 8.90
CA TYR A 91 1.91 -2.34 8.61
C TYR A 91 2.88 -2.44 9.79
N ARG A 92 2.40 -2.34 11.05
CA ARG A 92 3.23 -2.62 12.23
C ARG A 92 3.74 -4.07 12.25
N ASP A 93 2.87 -5.04 11.90
CA ASP A 93 3.26 -6.45 11.78
C ASP A 93 4.36 -6.62 10.73
N LEU A 94 4.16 -6.07 9.53
CA LEU A 94 5.10 -6.16 8.42
C LEU A 94 6.46 -5.52 8.72
N VAL A 95 6.48 -4.29 9.25
CA VAL A 95 7.75 -3.62 9.61
C VAL A 95 8.51 -4.37 10.70
N ARG A 96 7.81 -5.04 11.63
CA ARG A 96 8.45 -5.80 12.71
C ARG A 96 8.99 -7.15 12.24
N ASN A 97 8.27 -7.82 11.34
CA ASN A 97 8.45 -9.24 11.07
C ASN A 97 9.07 -9.55 9.69
N SER A 98 9.17 -8.57 8.79
CA SER A 98 9.81 -8.74 7.49
C SER A 98 11.22 -8.12 7.50
N GLN A 99 12.24 -8.92 7.18
CA GLN A 99 13.63 -8.45 7.01
C GLN A 99 14.05 -8.65 5.56
N ASP A 100 13.81 -7.63 4.74
CA ASP A 100 14.17 -7.57 3.32
C ASP A 100 14.47 -6.12 2.90
N ASP A 101 14.75 -5.91 1.61
CA ASP A 101 15.13 -4.60 1.06
C ASP A 101 13.98 -3.56 1.02
N TYR A 102 12.75 -3.93 1.41
CA TYR A 102 11.54 -3.07 1.34
C TYR A 102 11.18 -2.40 2.68
N ASP A 103 12.07 -2.42 3.68
CA ASP A 103 11.82 -1.88 5.01
C ASP A 103 11.49 -0.37 4.99
N GLU A 104 12.20 0.42 4.19
CA GLU A 104 12.00 1.88 4.11
C GLU A 104 10.65 2.25 3.47
N GLU A 105 10.21 1.53 2.43
CA GLU A 105 8.89 1.71 1.82
C GLU A 105 7.78 1.37 2.81
N ARG A 106 7.94 0.30 3.60
CA ARG A 106 6.96 -0.10 4.62
C ARG A 106 6.89 0.90 5.77
N LYS A 107 8.02 1.45 6.23
CA LYS A 107 8.04 2.55 7.20
C LYS A 107 7.34 3.79 6.66
N THR A 108 7.59 4.13 5.40
CA THR A 108 6.92 5.25 4.72
C THR A 108 5.41 5.05 4.71
N ASN A 109 4.95 3.86 4.32
CA ASN A 109 3.52 3.52 4.31
C ASN A 109 2.91 3.56 5.71
N LEU A 110 3.60 3.02 6.73
CA LEU A 110 3.15 3.09 8.12
C LEU A 110 3.02 4.53 8.62
N SER A 111 3.99 5.41 8.29
CA SER A 111 3.92 6.83 8.63
C SER A 111 2.73 7.53 7.95
N ALA A 112 2.35 7.10 6.75
CA ALA A 112 1.18 7.59 6.05
C ALA A 112 -0.10 7.21 6.80
N VAL A 113 -0.24 5.96 7.26
CA VAL A 113 -1.40 5.56 8.07
C VAL A 113 -1.54 6.46 9.30
N VAL A 114 -0.46 6.66 10.06
CA VAL A 114 -0.45 7.51 11.26
C VAL A 114 -0.83 8.96 10.92
N ALA A 115 -0.34 9.51 9.81
CA ALA A 115 -0.70 10.85 9.37
C ALA A 115 -2.19 10.96 8.99
N ALA A 116 -2.76 9.93 8.36
CA ALA A 116 -4.17 9.89 8.03
C ALA A 116 -5.05 9.85 9.29
N GLN A 117 -4.72 9.03 10.29
CA GLN A 117 -5.45 8.98 11.57
C GLN A 117 -5.44 10.34 12.28
N SER A 118 -4.31 11.04 12.27
CA SER A 118 -4.22 12.39 12.83
C SER A 118 -5.12 13.39 12.11
N ASN A 119 -5.12 13.36 10.78
CA ASN A 119 -5.87 14.32 9.98
C ASN A 119 -7.38 14.09 10.04
N TRP A 120 -7.82 12.83 9.93
CA TRP A 120 -9.21 12.46 9.72
C TRP A 120 -9.92 12.00 10.99
N GLU A 121 -9.24 11.20 11.81
CA GLU A 121 -9.81 10.64 13.05
C GLU A 121 -9.44 11.47 14.28
N LYS A 122 -8.57 12.47 14.12
CA LYS A 122 -8.04 13.33 15.21
C LYS A 122 -7.33 12.55 16.31
N VAL A 123 -6.82 11.38 15.98
CA VAL A 123 -6.00 10.55 16.87
C VAL A 123 -4.62 11.17 17.02
N VAL A 124 -4.09 11.18 18.25
CA VAL A 124 -2.71 11.64 18.49
C VAL A 124 -1.75 10.67 17.77
N PRO A 125 -0.89 11.16 16.85
CA PRO A 125 0.06 10.32 16.13
C PRO A 125 0.92 9.48 17.06
N GLU A 126 1.04 8.18 16.78
CA GLU A 126 2.06 7.36 17.43
C GLU A 126 3.46 7.88 17.07
N ASN A 127 4.34 7.92 18.07
CA ASN A 127 5.76 8.12 17.81
C ASN A 127 6.40 6.82 17.31
N LEU A 128 6.50 6.69 15.99
CA LEU A 128 7.07 5.52 15.32
C LEU A 128 8.59 5.38 15.53
N GLY A 129 9.28 6.42 16.04
CA GLY A 129 10.73 6.41 16.23
C GLY A 129 11.55 6.37 14.93
N PHE A 130 10.90 6.56 13.77
CA PHE A 130 11.58 6.58 12.48
C PHE A 130 12.40 7.85 12.35
N GLN A 131 13.62 7.70 11.84
CA GLN A 131 14.40 8.85 11.44
C GLN A 131 13.76 9.44 10.17
N GLU A 132 13.68 10.77 10.13
CA GLU A 132 13.26 11.57 8.97
C GLU A 132 14.30 11.49 7.83
N GLY A 133 14.62 10.27 7.38
CA GLY A 133 15.69 9.98 6.41
C GLY A 133 15.26 10.15 4.96
N THR A 134 13.95 10.11 4.70
CA THR A 134 13.36 10.29 3.36
C THR A 134 12.42 11.48 3.33
N HIS A 135 12.26 12.08 2.15
CA HIS A 135 11.34 13.19 1.97
C HIS A 135 9.87 12.79 2.18
N GLU A 136 9.50 11.55 1.85
CA GLU A 136 8.16 11.02 2.11
C GLU A 136 7.88 10.90 3.61
N LEU A 137 8.85 10.40 4.40
CA LEU A 137 8.73 10.33 5.87
C LEU A 137 8.61 11.73 6.49
N CYS A 138 9.42 12.69 6.04
CA CYS A 138 9.29 14.09 6.45
C CYS A 138 7.90 14.64 6.14
N TYR A 139 7.41 14.41 4.92
CA TYR A 139 6.09 14.89 4.50
C TYR A 139 4.96 14.30 5.34
N ASN A 140 4.94 12.98 5.52
CA ASN A 140 3.92 12.31 6.32
C ASN A 140 3.98 12.74 7.80
N THR A 141 5.17 12.91 8.36
CA THR A 141 5.37 13.47 9.71
C THR A 141 4.78 14.88 9.82
N ALA A 142 5.05 15.74 8.84
CA ALA A 142 4.45 17.07 8.79
C ALA A 142 2.92 17.02 8.67
N CYS A 143 2.37 16.13 7.84
CA CYS A 143 0.92 15.91 7.76
C CYS A 143 0.33 15.50 9.11
N ALA A 144 0.96 14.58 9.83
CA ALA A 144 0.53 14.18 11.16
C ALA A 144 0.50 15.36 12.14
N LEU A 145 1.52 16.22 12.11
CA LEU A 145 1.59 17.44 12.93
C LEU A 145 0.52 18.48 12.56
N ILE A 146 0.20 18.62 11.27
CA ILE A 146 -0.89 19.48 10.78
C ILE A 146 -2.23 19.00 11.34
N GLY A 147 -2.50 17.69 11.35
CA GLY A 147 -3.72 17.10 11.91
C GLY A 147 -3.93 17.45 13.39
N GLN A 148 -2.82 17.64 14.12
CA GLN A 148 -2.79 18.07 15.53
C GLN A 148 -2.78 19.59 15.73
N GLY A 149 -2.83 20.38 14.65
CA GLY A 149 -2.74 21.85 14.71
C GLY A 149 -1.33 22.39 15.03
N GLN A 150 -0.29 21.55 15.03
CA GLN A 150 1.08 21.94 15.34
C GLN A 150 1.80 22.54 14.12
N LEU A 151 1.23 23.59 13.55
CA LEU A 151 1.65 24.15 12.25
C LEU A 151 3.11 24.64 12.23
N ASN A 152 3.59 25.21 13.34
CA ASN A 152 4.98 25.67 13.45
C ASN A 152 5.99 24.51 13.39
N HIS A 153 5.66 23.36 13.97
CA HIS A 153 6.50 22.17 13.88
C HIS A 153 6.42 21.55 12.49
N ALA A 154 5.21 21.42 11.94
CA ALA A 154 5.02 20.91 10.58
C ALA A 154 5.83 21.70 9.55
N MET A 155 5.83 23.04 9.65
CA MET A 155 6.61 23.91 8.75
C MET A 155 8.12 23.62 8.82
N LYS A 156 8.67 23.44 10.02
CA LYS A 156 10.10 23.11 10.19
C LYS A 156 10.44 21.76 9.55
N ILE A 157 9.56 20.77 9.69
CA ILE A 157 9.75 19.45 9.06
C ILE A 157 9.64 19.55 7.54
N LEU A 158 8.65 20.28 7.01
CA LEU A 158 8.51 20.50 5.58
C LEU A 158 9.72 21.22 4.97
N GLN A 159 10.33 22.18 5.67
CA GLN A 159 11.56 22.84 5.22
C GLN A 159 12.72 21.85 5.05
N LYS A 160 12.80 20.78 5.87
CA LYS A 160 13.76 19.69 5.65
C LYS A 160 13.45 18.91 4.37
N ALA A 161 12.17 18.70 4.07
CA ALA A 161 11.73 18.08 2.82
C ALA A 161 11.94 18.98 1.58
N GLU A 162 11.78 20.31 1.71
CA GLU A 162 11.91 21.31 0.63
C GLU A 162 13.33 21.46 0.07
N GLY A 163 14.36 21.03 0.82
CA GLY A 163 15.72 20.88 0.28
C GLY A 163 15.79 19.98 -0.95
N TRP A 164 14.78 19.12 -1.15
CA TRP A 164 14.56 18.32 -2.35
C TRP A 164 13.36 18.87 -3.14
N LYS A 165 13.63 19.35 -4.35
CA LYS A 165 12.67 20.02 -5.25
C LYS A 165 11.35 19.23 -5.41
N PHE A 166 10.23 19.82 -4.97
CA PHE A 166 8.83 19.71 -5.47
C PHE A 166 7.71 19.66 -4.40
N VAL A 167 7.65 20.60 -3.46
CA VAL A 167 6.52 20.69 -2.50
C VAL A 167 5.18 21.13 -3.14
N LYS A 168 5.19 21.77 -4.32
CA LYS A 168 3.95 22.25 -4.98
C LYS A 168 3.03 21.17 -5.58
N ARG A 169 3.46 19.91 -5.70
CA ARG A 169 2.63 18.84 -6.30
C ARG A 169 1.89 17.99 -5.24
N ILE A 170 2.27 18.11 -3.97
CA ILE A 170 1.86 17.20 -2.90
C ILE A 170 0.60 17.71 -2.16
N CYS A 171 0.35 19.02 -2.09
CA CYS A 171 -0.92 19.56 -1.56
C CYS A 171 -2.18 19.16 -2.34
N LYS A 172 -2.06 18.46 -3.48
CA LYS A 172 -3.20 17.97 -4.27
C LYS A 172 -3.56 16.51 -3.97
N TYR A 173 -2.70 15.75 -3.28
CA TYR A 173 -2.94 14.35 -2.97
C TYR A 173 -2.56 14.09 -1.51
N ASN A 174 -3.58 13.91 -0.68
CA ASN A 174 -3.46 13.50 0.73
C ASN A 174 -2.49 12.32 0.86
N VAL A 175 -1.62 12.38 1.87
CA VAL A 175 -0.86 11.30 2.53
C VAL A 175 -0.52 10.09 1.63
N HIS A 176 0.77 9.96 1.29
CA HIS A 176 1.25 9.06 0.25
C HIS A 176 1.53 7.64 0.78
N ILE A 177 0.79 6.65 0.27
CA ILE A 177 1.21 5.23 0.31
C ILE A 177 1.87 4.91 -1.03
N THR A 178 3.07 4.33 -0.98
CA THR A 178 3.82 3.86 -2.13
C THR A 178 3.23 2.54 -2.65
N LEU A 179 3.10 2.43 -3.98
CA LEU A 179 2.60 1.26 -4.71
C LEU A 179 3.72 0.43 -5.31
#